data_AF-A0A2S7YEC7-F1
#
_entry.id   AF-A0A2S7YEC7-F1
#
_cell.length_a   1.000
_cell.length_b   1.000
_cell.length_c   1.000
_cell.angle_alpha   90.00
_cell.angle_beta   90.00
_cell.angle_gamma   90.00
#
_symmetry.space_group_name_H-M   'P 1'
#
loop_
_entity.id
_entity.type
_entity.pdbx_description
1 polymer ?
#
loop_
_entity_poly.entity_id
_entity_poly.type
_entity_poly.pdbx_seq_one_letter_code
_entity_poly.pdbx_strand_id
1 'polypeptide(L)'
;MATRHALAKYPDCKFVWYLDQDAYIMNPTQSLEDLVLQSKQLEALMIRGQPVVPPDSIIKTYGHLRGEHIDVILSQDKSGLVHNSIIIRNGEWAKFFLETWLDPLYRTYNFQKAERHALEHIVQWHPTVLSKLALVPQRTFASYSKPTLGEQYQEGDFVVMLAGCSNIGPESCEVESGRFWEKWKASFG
;
A
#
# COMPACT_ATOMS: atom_id res chain seq x y z
N MET A 1 8.07 12.10 -1.84
CA MET A 1 8.22 13.32 -2.68
C MET A 1 7.26 13.33 -3.87
N ALA A 2 7.11 12.21 -4.59
CA ALA A 2 6.19 12.09 -5.73
C ALA A 2 4.71 12.28 -5.36
N THR A 3 4.21 11.62 -4.31
CA THR A 3 2.80 11.71 -3.88
C THR A 3 2.38 13.14 -3.52
N ARG A 4 3.21 13.85 -2.74
CA ARG A 4 3.00 15.26 -2.41
C ARG A 4 2.96 16.14 -3.66
N HIS A 5 3.88 15.90 -4.59
CA HIS A 5 3.92 16.64 -5.86
C HIS A 5 2.65 16.37 -6.70
N ALA A 6 2.21 15.12 -6.78
CA ALA A 6 0.99 14.74 -7.51
C ALA A 6 -0.25 15.45 -6.93
N LEU A 7 -0.44 15.45 -5.60
CA LEU A 7 -1.55 16.16 -4.96
C LEU A 7 -1.51 17.67 -5.17
N ALA A 8 -0.32 18.27 -5.24
CA ALA A 8 -0.17 19.70 -5.54
C ALA A 8 -0.46 20.02 -7.01
N LYS A 9 -0.07 19.13 -7.93
CA LYS A 9 -0.26 19.30 -9.38
C LYS A 9 -1.71 19.04 -9.81
N TYR A 10 -2.40 18.13 -9.14
CA TYR A 10 -3.77 17.71 -9.47
C TYR A 10 -4.70 17.96 -8.27
N PRO A 11 -5.06 19.23 -7.98
CA PRO A 11 -5.84 19.58 -6.80
C PRO A 11 -7.26 18.97 -6.81
N ASP A 12 -7.81 18.68 -7.98
CA ASP A 12 -9.16 18.13 -8.16
C ASP A 12 -9.21 16.59 -8.05
N CYS A 13 -8.06 15.91 -7.90
CA CYS A 13 -8.08 14.45 -7.73
C CYS A 13 -8.74 14.08 -6.40
N LYS A 14 -9.50 12.99 -6.36
CA LYS A 14 -10.13 12.50 -5.11
C LYS A 14 -9.19 11.63 -4.30
N PHE A 15 -8.34 10.87 -5.00
CA PHE A 15 -7.35 9.98 -4.43
C PHE A 15 -6.07 10.07 -5.25
N VAL A 16 -4.96 9.79 -4.59
CA VAL A 16 -3.68 9.49 -5.22
C VAL A 16 -3.28 8.08 -4.82
N TRP A 17 -2.87 7.27 -5.79
CA TRP A 17 -2.30 5.96 -5.53
C TRP A 17 -0.81 6.02 -5.84
N TYR A 18 0.00 5.79 -4.82
CA TYR A 18 1.42 5.52 -4.98
C TYR A 18 1.60 4.02 -5.16
N LEU A 19 2.18 3.65 -6.29
CA LEU A 19 2.58 2.29 -6.62
C LEU A 19 4.06 2.31 -7.02
N ASP A 20 4.84 1.43 -6.41
CA ASP A 20 6.27 1.33 -6.68
C ASP A 20 6.57 0.88 -8.11
N GLN A 21 7.76 1.21 -8.61
CA GLN A 21 8.17 0.91 -9.99
C GLN A 21 8.26 -0.60 -10.27
N ASP A 22 8.51 -1.40 -9.24
CA ASP A 22 8.66 -2.85 -9.33
C ASP A 22 7.30 -3.56 -9.19
N ALA A 23 6.28 -3.08 -9.90
CA ALA A 23 4.93 -3.62 -9.87
C ALA A 23 4.20 -3.52 -11.22
N TYR A 24 3.26 -4.44 -11.45
CA TYR A 24 2.36 -4.44 -12.60
C TYR A 24 0.91 -4.47 -12.19
N ILE A 25 0.08 -3.67 -12.88
CA ILE A 25 -1.38 -3.78 -12.84
C ILE A 25 -1.78 -4.91 -13.79
N MET A 26 -2.15 -6.05 -13.22
CA MET A 26 -2.44 -7.29 -13.95
C MET A 26 -3.90 -7.39 -14.40
N ASN A 27 -4.81 -6.66 -13.76
CA ASN A 27 -6.20 -6.57 -14.18
C ASN A 27 -6.59 -5.12 -14.53
N PRO A 28 -6.30 -4.65 -15.76
CA PRO A 28 -6.64 -3.29 -16.18
C PRO A 28 -8.13 -3.08 -16.46
N THR A 29 -8.95 -4.15 -16.45
CA THR A 29 -10.39 -4.05 -16.76
C THR A 29 -11.24 -3.63 -15.57
N GLN A 30 -10.71 -3.80 -14.35
CA GLN A 30 -11.36 -3.39 -13.11
C GLN A 30 -10.90 -1.99 -12.72
N SER A 31 -11.84 -1.14 -12.31
CA SER A 31 -11.52 0.19 -11.78
C SER A 31 -10.99 0.10 -10.34
N LEU A 32 -10.11 1.02 -9.95
CA LEU A 32 -9.67 1.10 -8.55
C LEU A 32 -10.84 1.50 -7.63
N GLU A 33 -11.77 2.29 -8.16
CA GLU A 33 -13.00 2.70 -7.51
C GLU A 33 -13.84 1.51 -7.04
N ASP A 34 -14.14 0.58 -7.96
CA ASP A 34 -14.93 -0.62 -7.68
C ASP A 34 -14.14 -1.65 -6.87
N LEU A 35 -12.81 -1.64 -6.99
CA LEU A 35 -11.94 -2.52 -6.21
C LEU A 35 -11.94 -2.16 -4.73
N VAL A 36 -11.71 -0.88 -4.39
CA VAL A 36 -11.39 -0.49 -3.00
C VAL A 36 -11.80 0.94 -2.58
N LEU A 37 -12.04 1.90 -3.49
CA LEU A 37 -12.25 3.31 -3.07
C LEU A 37 -13.67 3.63 -2.60
N GLN A 38 -14.67 2.85 -3.02
CA GLN A 38 -16.06 3.05 -2.58
C GLN A 38 -16.21 2.68 -1.10
N SER A 39 -16.85 3.53 -0.29
CA SER A 39 -16.96 3.34 1.16
C SER A 39 -17.53 1.98 1.55
N LYS A 40 -18.59 1.51 0.87
CA LYS A 40 -19.21 0.20 1.13
C LYS A 40 -18.27 -0.96 0.82
N GLN A 41 -17.53 -0.86 -0.28
CA GLN A 41 -16.55 -1.87 -0.68
C GLN A 41 -15.37 -1.90 0.29
N LEU A 42 -14.84 -0.73 0.64
CA LEU A 42 -13.77 -0.60 1.63
C LEU A 42 -14.18 -1.18 2.98
N GLU A 43 -15.40 -0.90 3.46
CA GLU A 43 -15.91 -1.46 4.71
C GLU A 43 -15.98 -2.98 4.74
N ALA A 44 -16.27 -3.61 3.60
CA ALA A 44 -16.26 -5.06 3.48
C ALA A 44 -14.84 -5.65 3.48
N LEU A 45 -13.86 -4.89 2.99
CA LEU A 45 -12.45 -5.31 2.92
C LEU A 45 -11.65 -4.97 4.18
N MET A 46 -12.07 -3.97 4.96
CA MET A 46 -11.32 -3.48 6.10
C MET A 46 -11.08 -4.56 7.15
N ILE A 47 -9.81 -4.80 7.44
CA ILE A 47 -9.36 -5.71 8.48
C ILE A 47 -9.38 -4.97 9.82
N ARG A 48 -10.17 -5.49 10.76
CA ARG A 48 -10.45 -4.88 12.06
C ARG A 48 -9.84 -5.70 13.19
N GLY A 49 -9.33 -5.03 14.23
CA GLY A 49 -8.76 -5.69 15.41
C GLY A 49 -7.43 -6.40 15.14
N GLN A 50 -6.78 -6.13 14.01
CA GLN A 50 -5.50 -6.72 13.64
C GLN A 50 -4.34 -5.81 14.08
N PRO A 51 -3.26 -6.37 14.66
CA PRO A 51 -2.05 -5.61 14.94
C PRO A 51 -1.51 -4.89 13.70
N VAL A 52 -1.19 -3.60 13.84
CA VAL A 52 -0.65 -2.81 12.71
C VAL A 52 0.79 -3.19 12.34
N VAL A 53 1.53 -3.80 13.27
CA VAL A 53 2.85 -4.39 13.04
C VAL A 53 2.96 -5.74 13.74
N PRO A 54 2.71 -6.86 13.03
CA PRO A 54 2.85 -8.19 13.60
C PRO A 54 4.33 -8.59 13.77
N PRO A 55 4.65 -9.49 14.72
CA PRO A 55 3.76 -10.05 15.75
C PRO A 55 3.66 -9.18 17.02
N ASP A 56 4.54 -8.18 17.18
CA ASP A 56 4.83 -7.57 18.47
C ASP A 56 3.97 -6.35 18.83
N SER A 57 3.18 -5.82 17.90
CA SER A 57 2.35 -4.63 18.15
C SER A 57 1.11 -4.94 18.99
N ILE A 58 0.99 -4.26 20.13
CA ILE A 58 -0.24 -4.22 20.94
C ILE A 58 -1.31 -3.34 20.27
N ILE A 59 -0.88 -2.37 19.46
CA ILE A 59 -1.77 -1.44 18.75
C ILE A 59 -2.43 -2.17 17.57
N LYS A 60 -3.76 -2.09 17.53
CA LYS A 60 -4.62 -2.78 16.57
C LYS A 60 -5.47 -1.79 15.79
N THR A 61 -5.90 -2.16 14.59
CA THR A 61 -6.90 -1.40 13.83
C THR A 61 -8.23 -1.31 14.60
N TYR A 62 -8.89 -0.16 14.52
CA TYR A 62 -10.13 0.07 15.26
C TYR A 62 -11.30 -0.76 14.71
N GLY A 63 -12.12 -1.30 15.61
CA GLY A 63 -13.27 -2.16 15.25
C GLY A 63 -14.46 -1.41 14.63
N HIS A 64 -14.57 -0.10 14.84
CA HIS A 64 -15.73 0.71 14.45
C HIS A 64 -15.39 1.71 13.31
N LEU A 65 -14.38 1.41 12.49
CA LEU A 65 -14.02 2.24 11.34
C LEU A 65 -15.12 2.20 10.27
N ARG A 66 -15.47 3.39 9.78
CA ARG A 66 -16.35 3.62 8.63
C ARG A 66 -15.50 4.00 7.42
N GLY A 67 -15.80 3.44 6.25
CA GLY A 67 -15.02 3.63 5.03
C GLY A 67 -14.96 5.08 4.57
N GLU A 68 -16.01 5.86 4.85
CA GLU A 68 -16.07 7.29 4.54
C GLU A 68 -15.09 8.15 5.35
N HIS A 69 -14.62 7.65 6.50
CA HIS A 69 -13.66 8.37 7.35
C HIS A 69 -12.20 7.99 7.07
N ILE A 70 -11.98 7.03 6.17
CA ILE A 70 -10.64 6.55 5.83
C ILE A 70 -10.02 7.46 4.78
N ASP A 71 -8.78 7.87 5.06
CA ASP A 71 -7.98 8.72 4.19
C ASP A 71 -6.69 8.01 3.71
N VAL A 72 -6.31 6.87 4.30
CA VAL A 72 -5.19 6.03 3.85
C VAL A 72 -5.61 4.58 3.77
N ILE A 73 -5.32 3.93 2.65
CA ILE A 73 -5.59 2.50 2.42
C ILE A 73 -4.28 1.85 2.00
N LEU A 74 -3.91 0.78 2.70
CA LEU A 74 -2.74 -0.05 2.40
C LEU A 74 -2.93 -1.46 2.96
N SER A 75 -2.07 -2.38 2.55
CA SER A 75 -2.06 -3.75 3.05
C SER A 75 -0.93 -4.00 4.05
N GLN A 76 -0.93 -5.19 4.62
CA GLN A 76 0.12 -5.69 5.49
C GLN A 76 0.68 -7.00 4.94
N ASP A 77 1.99 -7.19 5.05
CA ASP A 77 2.69 -8.43 4.71
C ASP A 77 3.28 -9.09 5.98
N LYS A 78 4.08 -10.15 5.85
CA LYS A 78 4.67 -10.87 7.00
C LYS A 78 5.61 -10.01 7.85
N SER A 79 6.05 -8.86 7.35
CA SER A 79 6.98 -7.95 8.00
C SER A 79 6.34 -6.64 8.48
N GLY A 80 5.01 -6.44 8.35
CA GLY A 80 4.34 -5.16 8.66
C GLY A 80 3.69 -4.44 7.47
N LEU A 81 3.69 -3.09 7.49
CA LEU A 81 2.92 -2.29 6.53
C LEU A 81 3.55 -2.20 5.13
N VAL A 82 2.74 -2.42 4.08
CA VAL A 82 3.17 -2.35 2.68
C VAL A 82 3.07 -0.92 2.15
N HIS A 83 4.09 -0.10 2.45
CA HIS A 83 4.17 1.29 1.99
C HIS A 83 4.41 1.46 0.47
N ASN A 84 4.86 0.41 -0.22
CA ASN A 84 5.14 0.40 -1.66
C ASN A 84 3.86 0.41 -2.53
N SER A 85 2.69 0.22 -1.93
CA SER A 85 1.39 0.39 -2.58
C SER A 85 0.42 1.01 -1.59
N ILE A 86 0.21 2.33 -1.69
CA ILE A 86 -0.56 3.13 -0.73
C ILE A 86 -1.48 4.10 -1.46
N ILE A 87 -2.75 4.08 -1.09
CA ILE A 87 -3.77 4.98 -1.62
C ILE A 87 -4.09 6.02 -0.55
N ILE A 88 -4.11 7.29 -0.94
CA ILE A 88 -4.36 8.42 -0.05
C ILE A 88 -5.50 9.26 -0.63
N ARG A 89 -6.53 9.51 0.18
CA ARG A 89 -7.62 10.44 -0.17
C ARG A 89 -7.07 11.87 -0.17
N ASN A 90 -7.31 12.62 -1.24
CA ASN A 90 -6.92 14.02 -1.29
C ASN A 90 -7.74 14.85 -0.29
N GLY A 91 -7.08 15.77 0.40
CA GLY A 91 -7.67 16.64 1.41
C GLY A 91 -6.61 17.30 2.27
N GLU A 92 -7.02 18.18 3.18
CA GLU A 92 -6.11 18.83 4.14
C GLU A 92 -5.37 17.82 5.01
N TRP A 93 -6.08 16.77 5.43
CA TRP A 93 -5.51 15.71 6.25
C TRP A 93 -4.37 14.97 5.52
N ALA A 94 -4.48 14.76 4.20
CA ALA A 94 -3.42 14.10 3.43
C ALA A 94 -2.14 14.93 3.36
N LYS A 95 -2.25 16.27 3.32
CA LYS A 95 -1.09 17.17 3.38
C LYS A 95 -0.39 17.01 4.73
N PHE A 96 -1.15 17.11 5.82
CA PHE A 96 -0.66 16.87 7.18
C PHE A 96 0.02 15.51 7.32
N PHE A 97 -0.62 14.43 6.84
CA PHE A 97 -0.08 13.09 6.92
C PHE A 97 1.24 12.95 6.15
N LEU A 98 1.29 13.44 4.90
CA LEU A 98 2.50 13.37 4.08
C LEU A 98 3.64 14.24 4.63
N GLU A 99 3.35 15.41 5.20
CA GLU A 99 4.34 16.23 5.88
C GLU A 99 4.89 15.54 7.12
N THR A 100 4.01 14.94 7.94
CA THR A 100 4.42 14.18 9.13
C THR A 100 5.26 12.96 8.75
N TRP A 101 4.82 12.15 7.77
CA TRP A 101 5.52 10.93 7.39
C TRP A 101 6.88 11.20 6.70
N LEU A 102 6.98 12.30 5.97
CA LEU A 102 8.22 12.68 5.29
C LEU A 102 9.10 13.63 6.12
N ASP A 103 8.71 13.96 7.35
CA ASP A 103 9.46 14.87 8.21
C ASP A 103 10.87 14.29 8.49
N PRO A 104 11.94 15.10 8.31
CA PRO A 104 13.29 14.68 8.61
C PRO A 104 13.47 14.09 10.01
N LEU A 105 12.74 14.55 11.03
CA LEU A 105 12.80 14.02 12.38
C LEU A 105 12.49 12.51 12.42
N TYR A 106 11.44 12.08 11.73
CA TYR A 106 11.07 10.66 11.65
C TYR A 106 11.98 9.87 10.69
N ARG A 107 12.60 10.53 9.70
CA ARG A 107 13.51 9.89 8.74
C ARG A 107 14.96 9.78 9.22
N THR A 108 15.40 10.66 10.12
CA THR A 108 16.78 10.77 10.64
C THR A 108 16.99 9.96 11.90
N TYR A 109 15.92 9.50 12.55
CA TYR A 109 16.01 8.41 13.52
C TYR A 109 16.61 7.20 12.79
N ASN A 110 17.61 6.53 13.37
CA ASN A 110 18.43 5.44 12.78
C ASN A 110 17.62 4.16 12.42
N PHE A 111 16.54 4.29 11.66
CA PHE A 111 15.75 3.20 11.14
C PHE A 111 16.50 2.57 9.95
N GLN A 112 16.88 1.30 10.09
CA GLN A 112 17.57 0.53 9.04
C GLN A 112 16.73 0.38 7.73
N LYS A 113 15.41 0.66 7.79
CA LYS A 113 14.46 0.72 6.66
C LYS A 113 13.54 1.95 6.83
N ALA A 114 14.05 3.13 6.46
CA ALA A 114 13.56 4.41 6.97
C ALA A 114 12.06 4.68 6.79
N GLU A 115 11.51 4.55 5.57
CA GLU A 115 10.13 5.01 5.29
C GLU A 115 9.06 4.09 5.89
N ARG A 116 9.27 2.77 5.83
CA ARG A 116 8.36 1.78 6.42
C ARG A 116 8.29 1.88 7.93
N HIS A 117 9.43 1.87 8.61
CA HIS A 117 9.46 1.93 10.08
C HIS A 117 8.97 3.28 10.60
N ALA A 118 9.23 4.38 9.89
CA ALA A 118 8.64 5.67 10.21
C ALA A 118 7.10 5.63 10.14
N LEU A 119 6.53 5.02 9.08
CA LEU A 119 5.08 4.86 8.96
C LEU A 119 4.51 4.02 10.10
N GLU A 120 5.13 2.87 10.37
CA GLU A 120 4.76 1.96 11.44
C GLU A 120 4.78 2.64 12.81
N HIS A 121 5.81 3.45 13.08
CA HIS A 121 5.90 4.25 14.29
C HIS A 121 4.77 5.29 14.35
N ILE A 122 4.56 6.08 13.29
CA ILE A 122 3.51 7.09 13.28
C ILE A 122 2.14 6.47 13.54
N VAL A 123 1.82 5.35 12.88
CA VAL A 123 0.54 4.66 13.02
C VAL A 123 0.35 4.07 14.43
N GLN A 124 1.40 3.58 15.07
CA GLN A 124 1.31 3.04 16.44
C GLN A 124 1.14 4.14 17.49
N TRP A 125 1.82 5.28 17.34
CA TRP A 125 1.92 6.32 18.37
C TRP A 125 0.97 7.51 18.17
N HIS A 126 0.37 7.66 16.99
CA HIS A 126 -0.56 8.75 16.68
C HIS A 126 -1.96 8.20 16.34
N PRO A 127 -2.88 8.14 17.32
CA PRO A 127 -4.27 7.71 17.11
C PRO A 127 -5.02 8.49 16.01
N THR A 128 -4.64 9.74 15.77
CA THR A 128 -5.19 10.60 14.71
C THR A 128 -4.83 10.11 13.31
N VAL A 129 -3.73 9.36 13.15
CA VAL A 129 -3.35 8.70 11.90
C VAL A 129 -3.98 7.31 11.82
N LEU A 130 -3.93 6.54 12.91
CA LEU A 130 -4.52 5.20 12.97
C LEU A 130 -6.03 5.21 12.67
N SER A 131 -6.77 6.20 13.16
CA SER A 131 -8.21 6.35 12.92
C SER A 131 -8.59 6.66 11.46
N LYS A 132 -7.60 6.97 10.63
CA LYS A 132 -7.74 7.32 9.22
C LYS A 132 -7.17 6.27 8.28
N LEU A 133 -6.60 5.18 8.83
CA LEU A 133 -5.97 4.10 8.09
C LEU A 133 -6.87 2.87 8.02
N ALA A 134 -7.03 2.33 6.82
CA ALA A 134 -7.62 1.02 6.58
C ALA A 134 -6.55 0.02 6.17
N LEU A 135 -6.51 -1.13 6.86
CA LEU A 135 -5.83 -2.32 6.36
C LEU A 135 -6.79 -3.12 5.49
N VAL A 136 -6.35 -3.54 4.32
CA VAL A 136 -7.08 -4.46 3.44
C VAL A 136 -6.24 -5.71 3.16
N PRO A 137 -6.84 -6.82 2.69
CA PRO A 137 -6.09 -7.99 2.28
C PRO A 137 -5.00 -7.64 1.29
N GLN A 138 -3.80 -8.23 1.46
CA GLN A 138 -2.65 -7.93 0.60
C GLN A 138 -2.95 -8.14 -0.89
N ARG A 139 -3.69 -9.19 -1.22
CA ARG A 139 -4.07 -9.51 -2.61
C ARG A 139 -5.04 -8.54 -3.25
N THR A 140 -5.64 -7.62 -2.50
CA THR A 140 -6.52 -6.59 -3.06
C THR A 140 -5.79 -5.74 -4.10
N PHE A 141 -4.57 -5.25 -3.79
CA PHE A 141 -3.80 -4.42 -4.74
C PHE A 141 -2.28 -4.41 -4.48
N ALA A 142 -1.76 -5.42 -3.77
CA ALA A 142 -0.35 -5.50 -3.36
C ALA A 142 0.17 -6.95 -3.24
N SER A 143 -0.31 -7.86 -4.09
CA SER A 143 0.15 -9.25 -4.08
C SER A 143 1.61 -9.36 -4.52
N TYR A 144 2.35 -10.35 -4.02
CA TYR A 144 3.77 -10.52 -4.33
C TYR A 144 4.02 -11.59 -5.38
N SER A 145 5.07 -11.44 -6.20
CA SER A 145 5.48 -12.46 -7.17
C SER A 145 5.84 -13.79 -6.48
N LYS A 146 6.39 -13.71 -5.26
CA LYS A 146 6.84 -14.84 -4.44
C LYS A 146 6.12 -14.89 -3.10
N PRO A 147 5.88 -16.09 -2.53
CA PRO A 147 5.20 -16.28 -1.24
C PRO A 147 6.09 -16.00 -0.02
N THR A 148 7.37 -15.67 -0.22
CA THR A 148 8.38 -15.57 0.84
C THR A 148 8.05 -14.45 1.82
N LEU A 149 7.72 -13.26 1.31
CA LEU A 149 7.50 -12.04 2.10
C LEU A 149 6.02 -11.80 2.45
N GLY A 150 5.08 -12.44 1.75
CA GLY A 150 3.66 -12.16 1.90
C GLY A 150 2.80 -13.08 1.03
N GLU A 151 1.57 -12.66 0.78
CA GLU A 151 0.61 -13.35 -0.07
C GLU A 151 1.06 -13.32 -1.53
N GLN A 152 1.15 -14.50 -2.14
CA GLN A 152 1.54 -14.64 -3.54
C GLN A 152 0.39 -14.25 -4.48
N TYR A 153 0.74 -13.60 -5.58
CA TYR A 153 -0.14 -13.34 -6.71
C TYR A 153 -0.85 -14.62 -7.18
N GLN A 154 -2.15 -14.52 -7.36
CA GLN A 154 -2.95 -15.51 -8.07
C GLN A 154 -3.63 -14.86 -9.28
N GLU A 155 -4.01 -15.70 -10.23
CA GLU A 155 -4.66 -15.22 -11.45
C GLU A 155 -5.96 -14.46 -11.11
N GLY A 156 -6.07 -13.24 -11.66
CA GLY A 156 -7.18 -12.32 -11.37
C GLY A 156 -6.89 -11.28 -10.28
N ASP A 157 -5.77 -11.39 -9.55
CA ASP A 157 -5.35 -10.34 -8.62
C ASP A 157 -5.05 -9.03 -9.37
N PHE A 158 -5.35 -7.89 -8.73
CA PHE A 158 -5.28 -6.59 -9.40
C PHE A 158 -3.85 -6.16 -9.74
N VAL A 159 -2.92 -6.40 -8.82
CA VAL A 159 -1.51 -5.97 -8.93
C VAL A 159 -0.60 -7.09 -8.46
N VAL A 160 0.51 -7.28 -9.19
CA VAL A 160 1.66 -8.04 -8.72
C VAL A 160 2.83 -7.09 -8.44
N MET A 161 3.49 -7.28 -7.31
CA MET A 161 4.69 -6.56 -6.92
C MET A 161 5.87 -7.53 -6.86
N LEU A 162 6.99 -7.13 -7.44
CA LEU A 162 8.22 -7.92 -7.51
C LEU A 162 9.03 -7.73 -6.22
N ALA A 163 8.41 -7.98 -5.07
CA ALA A 163 9.04 -7.73 -3.77
C ALA A 163 10.22 -8.70 -3.54
N GLY A 164 11.41 -8.14 -3.28
CA GLY A 164 12.59 -8.92 -2.91
C GLY A 164 13.34 -9.57 -4.09
N CYS A 165 13.08 -9.13 -5.33
CA CYS A 165 13.90 -9.50 -6.47
C CYS A 165 15.30 -8.87 -6.40
N SER A 166 16.28 -9.50 -7.04
CA SER A 166 17.66 -8.99 -7.11
C SER A 166 17.84 -8.03 -8.29
N ASN A 167 18.95 -7.29 -8.30
CA ASN A 167 19.29 -6.47 -9.47
C ASN A 167 19.84 -7.32 -10.63
N ILE A 168 20.46 -8.46 -10.34
CA ILE A 168 21.17 -9.30 -11.31
C ILE A 168 20.90 -10.77 -11.00
N GLY A 169 20.83 -11.60 -12.05
CA GLY A 169 20.74 -13.04 -11.96
C GLY A 169 19.35 -13.60 -12.28
N PRO A 170 19.13 -14.91 -12.06
CA PRO A 170 17.89 -15.58 -12.43
C PRO A 170 16.68 -15.17 -11.58
N GLU A 171 16.92 -14.56 -10.41
CA GLU A 171 15.89 -13.97 -9.54
C GLU A 171 15.83 -12.44 -9.66
N SER A 172 16.37 -11.89 -10.76
CA SER A 172 16.36 -10.46 -10.97
C SER A 172 14.96 -9.94 -11.26
N CYS A 173 14.73 -8.67 -10.90
CA CYS A 173 13.47 -7.99 -11.18
C CYS A 173 13.16 -8.02 -12.68
N GLU A 174 14.16 -7.88 -13.55
CA GLU A 174 14.00 -7.97 -15.01
C GLU A 174 13.45 -9.32 -15.47
N VAL A 175 14.03 -10.43 -14.98
CA VAL A 175 13.59 -11.78 -15.35
C VAL A 175 12.20 -12.09 -14.81
N GLU A 176 11.90 -11.69 -13.57
CA GLU A 176 10.57 -11.86 -12.99
C GLU A 176 9.53 -11.01 -13.73
N SER A 177 9.87 -9.76 -14.01
CA SER A 177 9.08 -8.80 -14.76
C SER A 177 8.71 -9.36 -16.13
N GLY A 178 9.66 -9.96 -16.85
CA GLY A 178 9.43 -10.58 -18.15
C GLY A 178 8.34 -11.65 -18.15
N ARG A 179 8.27 -12.48 -17.09
CA ARG A 179 7.25 -13.54 -16.97
C ARG A 179 5.84 -12.98 -16.82
N PHE A 180 5.68 -11.92 -16.02
CA PHE A 180 4.38 -11.28 -15.85
C PHE A 180 4.01 -10.44 -17.06
N TRP A 181 4.99 -9.83 -17.73
CA TRP A 181 4.78 -9.08 -18.96
C TRP A 181 4.27 -9.95 -20.11
N GLU A 182 4.84 -11.15 -20.31
CA GLU A 182 4.35 -12.11 -21.31
C GLU A 182 2.90 -12.51 -21.03
N LYS A 183 2.56 -12.82 -19.77
CA LYS A 183 1.18 -13.11 -19.37
C LYS A 183 0.24 -11.93 -19.63
N TRP A 184 0.66 -10.72 -19.26
CA TRP A 184 -0.13 -9.52 -19.46
C TRP A 184 -0.42 -9.28 -20.94
N LYS A 185 0.59 -9.40 -21.81
CA LYS A 185 0.40 -9.32 -23.27
C LYS A 185 -0.53 -10.41 -23.80
N ALA A 186 -0.42 -11.64 -23.31
CA ALA A 186 -1.28 -12.71 -23.79
C ALA A 186 -2.76 -12.46 -23.46
N SER A 187 -3.04 -11.75 -22.35
CA SER A 187 -4.41 -11.43 -21.91
C SER A 187 -4.97 -10.13 -22.49
N PHE A 188 -4.12 -9.12 -22.76
CA PHE A 188 -4.55 -7.76 -23.09
C PHE A 188 -3.83 -7.09 -24.28
N GLY A 189 -2.86 -7.76 -24.90
CA GLY A 189 -2.10 -7.27 -26.06
C GLY A 189 -2.68 -7.74 -27.38
#